data_AF-A0A822FEP8-F1
#
_entry.id   AF-A0A822FEP8-F1
#
_cell.length_a   1.000
_cell.length_b   1.000
_cell.length_c   1.000
_cell.angle_alpha   90.00
_cell.angle_beta   90.00
_cell.angle_gamma   90.00
#
_symmetry.space_group_name_H-M   'P 1'
#
loop_
_entity.id
_entity.type
_entity.pdbx_description
1 polymer ?
#
loop_
_entity_poly.entity_id
_entity_poly.type
_entity_poly.pdbx_seq_one_letter_code
_entity_poly.pdbx_strand_id
1 'polypeptide(L)'
;MLVQIRLEYIKSHKYSIISNDRPHGLTYSWNLGYKLWKKSDYTNLLIANNDILIPKGAITELNKFLMKYPFVTCMSRLKGVGHCPEQSIEYRFNLTKDEIDFVNDPINYQLVQDNLQILFRDNTQANVHYHVHNRFNGLIFGFRKPGIYKAEYSKGILFDPQNTVVGQEDEVIVRLNHNSIPLTLCKSAFIYHWKSVTIGQSYYLARNNYDAREELSRYHRNLKNNHLQKPTIAFAVSDPKRNPLSGDLFTAKEFAYSLERMLNWNIVYLYRRKNEWYNLTDVDILIVMLDTYNISKIYDNKPTLITIAWMRNWFQRWISWPWFSKYFFVLCSSNRAAKFVQKHTPFNKVHVLRIATNPRRFSKGNSRVNLLYDYVFTGSYWNTNRSIMNFNPQKILRFKGAVYGHGWNQTNNTLQTIWKGFVPYEKIVDIYHSTKIVIDDSNLVSIKWGSLNSRVYDALASGVLVLSND
;
A
#
# COMPACT_ATOMS: atom_id res chain seq x y z
N MET A 1 11.23 -30.11 -13.77
CA MET A 1 11.09 -29.89 -12.31
C MET A 1 9.89 -29.01 -11.94
N LEU A 2 9.79 -27.74 -12.37
CA LEU A 2 8.66 -26.84 -11.99
C LEU A 2 7.27 -27.33 -12.42
N VAL A 3 7.13 -27.90 -13.63
CA VAL A 3 5.85 -28.46 -14.11
C VAL A 3 5.40 -29.64 -13.25
N GLN A 4 6.34 -30.51 -12.87
CA GLN A 4 6.05 -31.69 -12.05
C GLN A 4 5.61 -31.31 -10.63
N ILE A 5 6.29 -30.32 -10.02
CA ILE A 5 5.91 -29.74 -8.72
C ILE A 5 4.50 -29.13 -8.78
N ARG A 6 4.13 -28.44 -9.88
CA ARG A 6 2.77 -27.90 -10.05
C ARG A 6 1.73 -29.00 -10.17
N LEU A 7 2.02 -30.07 -10.91
CA LEU A 7 1.10 -31.20 -11.05
C LEU A 7 0.87 -31.92 -9.71
N GLU A 8 1.92 -32.11 -8.91
CA GLU A 8 1.81 -32.67 -7.55
C GLU A 8 0.94 -31.78 -6.64
N TYR A 9 1.12 -30.47 -6.68
CA TYR A 9 0.27 -29.53 -5.96
C TYR A 9 -1.20 -29.58 -6.41
N ILE A 10 -1.46 -29.65 -7.72
CA ILE A 10 -2.82 -29.74 -8.26
C ILE A 10 -3.48 -31.06 -7.82
N LYS A 11 -2.72 -32.17 -7.87
CA LYS A 11 -3.18 -33.49 -7.38
C LYS A 11 -3.50 -33.47 -5.90
N SER A 12 -2.68 -32.83 -5.06
CA SER A 12 -2.91 -32.78 -3.61
C SER A 12 -4.16 -31.99 -3.22
N HIS A 13 -4.61 -31.06 -4.06
CA HIS A 13 -5.82 -30.26 -3.85
C HIS A 13 -7.07 -30.85 -4.53
N LYS A 14 -7.01 -32.11 -5.00
CA LYS A 14 -8.12 -32.85 -5.63
C LYS A 14 -8.73 -32.15 -6.86
N TYR A 15 -7.94 -31.33 -7.56
CA TYR A 15 -8.37 -30.75 -8.83
C TYR A 15 -8.29 -31.78 -9.95
N SER A 16 -9.26 -31.77 -10.87
CA SER A 16 -9.24 -32.61 -12.07
C SER A 16 -8.14 -32.16 -13.01
N ILE A 17 -7.28 -33.09 -13.40
CA ILE A 17 -6.22 -32.87 -14.39
C ILE A 17 -6.65 -33.53 -15.68
N ILE A 18 -6.69 -32.75 -16.76
CA ILE A 18 -6.90 -33.23 -18.11
C ILE A 18 -5.59 -33.03 -18.85
N SER A 19 -4.95 -34.13 -19.21
CA SER A 19 -3.69 -34.14 -19.95
C SER A 19 -3.91 -34.57 -21.39
N ASN A 20 -3.09 -34.03 -22.28
CA ASN A 20 -3.02 -34.50 -23.67
C ASN A 20 -1.85 -35.48 -23.82
N ASP A 21 -2.00 -36.42 -24.74
CA ASP A 21 -0.98 -37.37 -25.17
C ASP A 21 0.18 -36.71 -25.92
N ARG A 22 -0.10 -35.61 -26.62
CA ARG A 22 0.88 -34.79 -27.36
C ARG A 22 0.54 -33.29 -27.32
N PRO A 23 1.45 -32.39 -27.72
CA PRO A 23 1.19 -30.96 -27.77
C PRO A 23 0.26 -30.63 -28.95
N HIS A 24 -0.98 -30.21 -28.67
CA HIS A 24 -1.97 -29.83 -29.71
C HIS A 24 -2.21 -28.31 -29.82
N GLY A 25 -1.48 -27.50 -29.05
CA GLY A 25 -1.64 -26.04 -29.02
C GLY A 25 -2.70 -25.52 -28.03
N LEU A 26 -2.79 -24.20 -27.93
CA LEU A 26 -3.64 -23.49 -26.96
C LEU A 26 -5.12 -23.65 -27.32
N THR A 27 -5.46 -23.49 -28.59
CA THR A 27 -6.83 -23.57 -29.11
C THR A 27 -7.47 -24.94 -28.87
N TYR A 28 -6.68 -26.01 -29.00
CA TYR A 28 -7.14 -27.36 -28.65
C TYR A 28 -7.54 -27.44 -27.18
N SER A 29 -6.72 -26.88 -26.28
CA SER A 29 -6.97 -26.91 -24.84
C SER A 29 -8.22 -26.10 -24.48
N TRP A 30 -8.45 -24.95 -25.13
CA TRP A 30 -9.66 -24.15 -24.95
C TRP A 30 -10.92 -24.88 -25.42
N ASN A 31 -10.88 -25.51 -26.59
CA ASN A 31 -11.99 -26.30 -27.11
C ASN A 31 -12.26 -27.55 -26.25
N LEU A 32 -11.23 -28.20 -25.72
CA LEU A 32 -11.39 -29.32 -24.80
C LEU A 32 -12.09 -28.90 -23.51
N GLY A 33 -11.64 -27.80 -22.90
CA GLY A 33 -12.28 -27.21 -21.73
C GLY A 33 -13.75 -26.84 -21.99
N TYR A 34 -14.01 -26.21 -23.14
CA TYR A 34 -15.37 -25.85 -23.57
C TYR A 34 -16.28 -27.09 -23.75
N LYS A 35 -15.79 -28.14 -24.41
CA LYS A 35 -16.54 -29.39 -24.63
C LYS A 35 -16.87 -30.11 -23.32
N LEU A 36 -15.93 -30.15 -22.39
CA LEU A 36 -16.14 -30.75 -21.07
C LEU A 36 -17.15 -29.93 -20.25
N TRP A 37 -17.01 -28.60 -20.25
CA TRP A 37 -17.96 -27.71 -19.63
C TRP A 37 -19.37 -27.87 -20.18
N LYS A 38 -19.55 -28.00 -21.51
CA LYS A 38 -20.88 -28.23 -22.11
C LYS A 38 -21.60 -29.44 -21.54
N LYS A 39 -20.87 -30.50 -21.19
CA LYS A 39 -21.40 -31.73 -20.57
C LYS A 39 -21.57 -31.65 -19.06
N SER A 40 -21.02 -30.62 -18.42
CA SER A 40 -21.12 -30.41 -16.97
C SER A 40 -22.37 -29.62 -16.57
N ASP A 41 -22.71 -29.67 -15.29
CA ASP A 41 -23.79 -28.88 -14.70
C ASP A 41 -23.41 -27.42 -14.42
N TYR A 42 -22.17 -27.03 -14.68
CA TYR A 42 -21.74 -25.64 -14.53
C TYR A 42 -22.38 -24.74 -15.60
N THR A 43 -22.99 -23.64 -15.16
CA THR A 43 -23.61 -22.63 -16.03
C THR A 43 -22.59 -21.73 -16.72
N ASN A 44 -21.47 -21.45 -16.04
CA ASN A 44 -20.43 -20.53 -16.47
C ASN A 44 -19.09 -21.27 -16.60
N LEU A 45 -18.30 -20.91 -17.61
CA LEU A 45 -16.91 -21.36 -17.77
C LEU A 45 -16.01 -20.13 -17.71
N LEU A 46 -14.88 -20.25 -17.01
CA LEU A 46 -13.76 -19.33 -17.13
C LEU A 46 -12.56 -20.10 -17.68
N ILE A 47 -11.92 -19.55 -18.70
CA ILE A 47 -10.68 -20.05 -19.28
C ILE A 47 -9.61 -18.99 -19.05
N ALA A 48 -8.45 -19.41 -18.58
CA ALA A 48 -7.34 -18.53 -18.27
C ALA A 48 -6.00 -19.16 -18.67
N ASN A 49 -5.04 -18.32 -19.04
CA ASN A 49 -3.66 -18.76 -19.22
C ASN A 49 -2.97 -18.97 -17.86
N ASN A 50 -1.81 -19.61 -17.87
CA ASN A 50 -1.04 -19.94 -16.67
C ASN A 50 0.01 -18.87 -16.28
N ASP A 51 0.02 -17.74 -16.97
CA ASP A 51 0.93 -16.60 -16.84
C ASP A 51 0.18 -15.33 -16.37
N ILE A 52 -0.79 -15.53 -15.47
CA ILE A 52 -1.59 -14.47 -14.86
C ILE A 52 -1.55 -14.52 -13.33
N LEU A 53 -1.72 -13.37 -12.68
CA LEU A 53 -2.16 -13.28 -11.29
C LEU A 53 -3.63 -12.88 -11.24
N ILE A 54 -4.41 -13.68 -10.54
CA ILE A 54 -5.83 -13.44 -10.30
C ILE A 54 -5.99 -12.89 -8.87
N PRO A 55 -6.30 -11.61 -8.68
CA PRO A 55 -6.56 -11.06 -7.36
C PRO A 55 -7.91 -11.54 -6.82
N LYS A 56 -8.02 -11.57 -5.49
CA LYS A 56 -9.26 -11.90 -4.78
C LYS A 56 -10.38 -10.97 -5.25
N GLY A 57 -11.52 -11.56 -5.60
CA GLY A 57 -12.71 -10.85 -6.06
C GLY A 57 -12.82 -10.69 -7.59
N ALA A 58 -11.73 -10.81 -8.35
CA ALA A 58 -11.79 -10.70 -9.81
C ALA A 58 -12.71 -11.76 -10.45
N ILE A 59 -12.56 -13.03 -10.03
CA ILE A 59 -13.44 -14.13 -10.47
C ILE A 59 -14.90 -13.88 -10.07
N THR A 60 -15.13 -13.35 -8.86
CA THR A 60 -16.48 -13.02 -8.39
C THR A 60 -17.14 -11.98 -9.28
N GLU A 61 -16.41 -10.92 -9.65
CA GLU A 61 -16.89 -9.89 -10.58
C GLU A 61 -17.16 -10.47 -11.97
N LEU A 62 -16.21 -11.20 -12.55
CA LEU A 62 -16.41 -11.90 -13.83
C LEU A 62 -17.68 -12.78 -13.82
N ASN A 63 -17.88 -13.55 -12.76
CA ASN A 63 -19.05 -14.41 -12.62
C ASN A 63 -20.36 -13.62 -12.55
N LYS A 64 -20.40 -12.48 -11.85
CA LYS A 64 -21.58 -11.57 -11.83
C LYS A 64 -21.92 -11.09 -13.23
N PHE A 65 -20.93 -10.73 -14.04
CA PHE A 65 -21.15 -10.31 -15.43
C PHE A 65 -21.60 -11.47 -16.31
N LEU A 66 -21.06 -12.66 -16.12
CA LEU A 66 -21.52 -13.87 -16.82
C LEU A 66 -22.94 -14.30 -16.44
N MET A 67 -23.56 -13.72 -15.42
CA MET A 67 -25.00 -13.88 -15.20
C MET A 67 -25.86 -13.07 -16.17
N LYS A 68 -25.28 -12.05 -16.81
CA LYS A 68 -25.99 -11.10 -17.69
C LYS A 68 -25.54 -11.20 -19.15
N TYR A 69 -24.27 -11.51 -19.40
CA TYR A 69 -23.68 -11.50 -20.74
C TYR A 69 -23.14 -12.88 -21.13
N PRO A 70 -23.31 -13.32 -22.39
CA PRO A 70 -22.84 -14.63 -22.83
C PRO A 70 -21.32 -14.78 -22.90
N PHE A 71 -20.60 -13.68 -23.14
CA PHE A 71 -19.15 -13.63 -23.23
C PHE A 71 -18.63 -12.47 -22.37
N VAL A 72 -17.73 -12.76 -21.43
CA VAL A 72 -17.12 -11.74 -20.57
C VAL A 72 -15.59 -11.87 -20.57
N THR A 73 -14.88 -10.75 -20.60
CA THR A 73 -13.45 -10.63 -20.31
C THR A 73 -13.22 -9.56 -19.25
N CYS A 74 -11.99 -9.32 -18.83
CA CYS A 74 -11.63 -8.33 -17.81
C CYS A 74 -10.54 -7.38 -18.28
N MET A 75 -10.23 -6.39 -17.45
CA MET A 75 -9.10 -5.50 -17.68
C MET A 75 -7.78 -6.17 -17.30
N SER A 76 -6.71 -5.69 -17.91
CA SER A 76 -5.34 -5.93 -17.48
C SER A 76 -4.53 -4.65 -17.68
N ARG A 77 -3.22 -4.73 -17.51
CA ARG A 77 -2.28 -3.65 -17.85
C ARG A 77 -2.05 -3.59 -19.35
N LEU A 78 -1.64 -2.44 -19.88
CA LEU A 78 -1.40 -2.20 -21.30
C LEU A 78 -0.41 -3.21 -21.89
N LYS A 79 0.69 -3.47 -21.18
CA LYS A 79 1.66 -4.50 -21.60
C LYS A 79 1.08 -5.93 -21.57
N GLY A 80 0.08 -6.18 -20.74
CA GLY A 80 -0.59 -7.48 -20.59
C GLY A 80 -1.70 -7.72 -21.61
N VAL A 81 -2.32 -6.68 -22.17
CA VAL A 81 -3.40 -6.84 -23.17
C VAL A 81 -2.90 -6.94 -24.61
N GLY A 82 -1.63 -6.63 -24.85
CA GLY A 82 -1.01 -6.66 -26.19
C GLY A 82 -1.76 -5.80 -27.20
N HIS A 83 -2.20 -6.40 -28.31
CA HIS A 83 -2.90 -5.71 -29.40
C HIS A 83 -4.36 -5.30 -29.10
N CYS A 84 -4.83 -5.41 -27.86
CA CYS A 84 -6.15 -4.93 -27.45
C CYS A 84 -6.03 -3.86 -26.35
N PRO A 85 -5.55 -2.64 -26.66
CA PRO A 85 -5.39 -1.56 -25.68
C PRO A 85 -6.71 -1.17 -25.00
N GLU A 86 -7.84 -1.45 -25.64
CA GLU A 86 -9.18 -1.32 -25.07
C GLU A 86 -9.43 -2.14 -23.79
N GLN A 87 -8.67 -3.21 -23.54
CA GLN A 87 -8.74 -3.96 -22.29
C GLN A 87 -7.79 -3.41 -21.21
N SER A 88 -6.98 -2.39 -21.52
CA SER A 88 -6.03 -1.85 -20.56
C SER A 88 -6.68 -0.89 -19.57
N ILE A 89 -6.33 -1.02 -18.29
CA ILE A 89 -6.75 -0.08 -17.26
C ILE A 89 -6.17 1.33 -17.53
N GLU A 90 -4.96 1.40 -18.08
CA GLU A 90 -4.29 2.65 -18.48
C GLU A 90 -5.13 3.45 -19.47
N TYR A 91 -5.61 2.79 -20.53
CA TYR A 91 -6.44 3.44 -21.55
C TYR A 91 -7.83 3.80 -21.01
N ARG A 92 -8.42 2.97 -20.16
CA ARG A 92 -9.78 3.17 -19.64
C ARG A 92 -9.90 4.27 -18.60
N PHE A 93 -8.84 4.51 -17.83
CA PHE A 93 -8.85 5.50 -16.76
C PHE A 93 -7.89 6.67 -17.02
N ASN A 94 -7.21 6.70 -18.16
CA ASN A 94 -6.26 7.75 -18.54
C ASN A 94 -5.22 8.00 -17.44
N LEU A 95 -4.56 6.92 -17.01
CA LEU A 95 -3.68 6.91 -15.85
C LEU A 95 -2.46 7.83 -16.04
N THR A 96 -2.02 8.47 -14.95
CA THR A 96 -0.76 9.24 -14.91
C THR A 96 0.46 8.32 -14.98
N LYS A 97 1.65 8.88 -15.21
CA LYS A 97 2.89 8.09 -15.28
C LYS A 97 3.13 7.25 -14.01
N ASP A 98 2.93 7.85 -12.83
CA ASP A 98 3.15 7.15 -11.56
C ASP A 98 2.11 6.05 -11.31
N GLU A 99 0.85 6.27 -11.73
CA GLU A 99 -0.21 5.25 -11.68
C GLU A 99 0.06 4.10 -12.65
N ILE A 100 0.58 4.41 -13.85
CA ILE A 100 1.03 3.42 -14.82
C ILE A 100 2.14 2.58 -14.19
N ASP A 101 3.15 3.20 -13.57
CA ASP A 101 4.24 2.48 -12.89
C ASP A 101 3.70 1.59 -11.75
N PHE A 102 2.72 2.08 -10.98
CA PHE A 102 2.06 1.31 -9.90
C PHE A 102 1.31 0.08 -10.43
N VAL A 103 0.46 0.23 -11.44
CA VAL A 103 -0.30 -0.86 -12.09
C VAL A 103 0.64 -1.86 -12.75
N ASN A 104 1.80 -1.39 -13.21
CA ASN A 104 2.80 -2.18 -13.88
C ASN A 104 3.71 -2.96 -12.93
N ASP A 105 3.60 -2.78 -11.63
CA ASP A 105 4.30 -3.62 -10.64
C ASP A 105 3.40 -4.79 -10.24
N PRO A 106 3.81 -6.04 -10.50
CA PRO A 106 2.99 -7.21 -10.19
C PRO A 106 2.68 -7.37 -8.70
N ILE A 107 3.42 -6.73 -7.77
CA ILE A 107 3.04 -6.77 -6.35
C ILE A 107 1.71 -6.08 -6.06
N ASN A 108 1.36 -5.09 -6.88
CA ASN A 108 0.19 -4.25 -6.66
C ASN A 108 -1.10 -4.85 -7.24
N TYR A 109 -1.06 -6.01 -7.88
CA TYR A 109 -2.23 -6.60 -8.57
C TYR A 109 -3.48 -6.72 -7.69
N GLN A 110 -3.31 -7.06 -6.40
CA GLN A 110 -4.43 -7.11 -5.44
C GLN A 110 -4.94 -5.71 -5.10
N LEU A 111 -4.05 -4.74 -4.86
CA LEU A 111 -4.44 -3.37 -4.57
C LEU A 111 -5.17 -2.71 -5.74
N VAL A 112 -4.74 -2.98 -6.98
CA VAL A 112 -5.43 -2.49 -8.18
C VAL A 112 -6.88 -3.02 -8.20
N GLN A 113 -7.08 -4.30 -7.92
CA GLN A 113 -8.43 -4.90 -7.85
C GLN A 113 -9.27 -4.32 -6.71
N ASP A 114 -8.69 -4.13 -5.53
CA ASP A 114 -9.39 -3.55 -4.37
C ASP A 114 -9.85 -2.11 -4.68
N ASN A 115 -8.98 -1.31 -5.34
CA ASN A 115 -9.30 0.06 -5.75
C ASN A 115 -10.43 0.10 -6.79
N LEU A 116 -10.45 -0.84 -7.75
CA LEU A 116 -11.57 -0.96 -8.69
C LEU A 116 -12.87 -1.31 -7.97
N GLN A 117 -12.83 -2.21 -6.98
CA GLN A 117 -14.03 -2.56 -6.21
C GLN A 117 -14.58 -1.35 -5.45
N ILE A 118 -13.71 -0.54 -4.84
CA ILE A 118 -14.12 0.71 -4.19
C ILE A 118 -14.75 1.66 -5.20
N LEU A 119 -14.07 1.89 -6.33
CA LEU A 119 -14.52 2.81 -7.38
C LEU A 119 -15.92 2.44 -7.92
N PHE A 120 -16.20 1.14 -8.10
CA PHE A 120 -17.48 0.67 -8.63
C PHE A 120 -18.54 0.34 -7.57
N ARG A 121 -18.17 0.26 -6.29
CA ARG A 121 -19.15 0.10 -5.19
C ARG A 121 -19.93 1.39 -4.93
N ASP A 122 -19.25 2.53 -4.99
CA ASP A 122 -19.81 3.82 -4.60
C ASP A 122 -20.52 4.56 -5.75
N ASN A 123 -20.46 4.01 -6.97
CA ASN A 123 -20.89 4.70 -8.19
C ASN A 123 -21.91 3.87 -8.97
N THR A 124 -23.18 3.93 -8.56
CA THR A 124 -24.29 3.17 -9.18
C THR A 124 -24.60 3.55 -10.63
N GLN A 125 -24.08 4.69 -11.11
CA GLN A 125 -24.23 5.17 -12.49
C GLN A 125 -22.98 4.96 -13.37
N ALA A 126 -21.84 4.50 -12.82
CA ALA A 126 -20.70 4.18 -13.67
C ALA A 126 -21.05 2.97 -14.53
N ASN A 127 -20.97 3.09 -15.86
CA ASN A 127 -21.07 1.95 -16.77
C ASN A 127 -20.02 0.92 -16.34
N VAL A 128 -20.39 -0.10 -15.58
CA VAL A 128 -19.47 -1.12 -15.01
C VAL A 128 -18.94 -2.09 -16.06
N HIS A 129 -19.49 -2.04 -17.27
CA HIS A 129 -19.03 -2.77 -18.44
C HIS A 129 -18.75 -1.85 -19.62
N TYR A 130 -18.08 -2.41 -20.61
CA TYR A 130 -17.89 -1.84 -21.93
C TYR A 130 -18.00 -2.94 -22.99
N HIS A 131 -18.66 -2.67 -24.12
CA HIS A 131 -18.68 -3.61 -25.25
C HIS A 131 -17.42 -3.44 -26.08
N VAL A 132 -16.62 -4.49 -26.17
CA VAL A 132 -15.40 -4.46 -26.97
C VAL A 132 -15.76 -4.89 -28.38
N HIS A 133 -15.53 -4.01 -29.35
CA HIS A 133 -16.09 -4.17 -30.69
C HIS A 133 -15.22 -5.02 -31.63
N ASN A 134 -13.89 -4.97 -31.45
CA ASN A 134 -12.97 -5.39 -32.52
C ASN A 134 -12.07 -6.57 -32.15
N ARG A 135 -11.67 -6.70 -30.88
CA ARG A 135 -10.69 -7.71 -30.45
C ARG A 135 -10.78 -8.01 -28.96
N PHE A 136 -10.51 -9.23 -28.51
CA PHE A 136 -10.06 -9.48 -27.14
C PHE A 136 -8.72 -10.21 -27.14
N ASN A 137 -7.99 -10.11 -26.03
CA ASN A 137 -6.78 -10.86 -25.77
C ASN A 137 -7.11 -12.03 -24.85
N GLY A 138 -6.65 -13.24 -25.22
CA GLY A 138 -6.95 -14.49 -24.53
C GLY A 138 -6.22 -14.70 -23.21
N LEU A 139 -6.20 -13.71 -22.32
CA LEU A 139 -5.56 -13.82 -20.99
C LEU A 139 -6.46 -14.55 -19.99
N ILE A 140 -7.70 -14.08 -19.86
CA ILE A 140 -8.81 -14.74 -19.19
C ILE A 140 -10.12 -14.25 -19.79
N PHE A 141 -11.05 -15.16 -19.99
CA PHE A 141 -12.37 -14.88 -20.51
C PHE A 141 -13.33 -15.97 -20.08
N GLY A 142 -14.62 -15.69 -20.17
CA GLY A 142 -15.66 -16.60 -19.73
C GLY A 142 -16.85 -16.64 -20.65
N PHE A 143 -17.59 -17.73 -20.50
CA PHE A 143 -18.77 -18.05 -21.29
C PHE A 143 -19.94 -18.46 -20.41
N ARG A 144 -21.16 -18.14 -20.88
CA ARG A 144 -22.41 -18.55 -20.25
C ARG A 144 -23.25 -19.44 -21.17
N LYS A 145 -23.80 -20.53 -20.63
CA LYS A 145 -24.84 -21.32 -21.30
C LYS A 145 -26.21 -20.62 -21.24
N PRO A 146 -27.09 -20.86 -22.24
CA PRO A 146 -26.80 -21.34 -23.59
C PRO A 146 -26.35 -20.21 -24.54
N GLY A 147 -26.24 -18.97 -24.05
CA GLY A 147 -26.09 -17.77 -24.87
C GLY A 147 -24.89 -17.80 -25.83
N ILE A 148 -23.80 -18.46 -25.45
CA ILE A 148 -22.60 -18.57 -26.30
C ILE A 148 -22.76 -19.56 -27.46
N TYR A 149 -23.73 -20.48 -27.42
CA TYR A 149 -23.79 -21.63 -28.35
C TYR A 149 -23.97 -21.23 -29.81
N LYS A 150 -24.59 -20.08 -30.09
CA LYS A 150 -24.76 -19.59 -31.47
C LYS A 150 -23.43 -19.16 -32.11
N ALA A 151 -22.38 -18.91 -31.31
CA ALA A 151 -21.05 -18.56 -31.80
C ALA A 151 -20.13 -19.78 -32.02
N GLU A 152 -20.63 -21.01 -31.84
CA GLU A 152 -19.85 -22.22 -32.09
C GLU A 152 -19.39 -22.30 -33.55
N TYR A 153 -18.13 -22.69 -33.77
CA TYR A 153 -17.61 -23.03 -35.08
C TYR A 153 -18.28 -24.30 -35.62
N SER A 154 -18.41 -25.31 -34.75
CA SER A 154 -19.17 -26.53 -34.99
C SER A 154 -19.65 -27.09 -33.65
N LYS A 155 -20.55 -28.08 -33.67
CA LYS A 155 -21.18 -28.60 -32.45
C LYS A 155 -20.16 -28.99 -31.37
N GLY A 156 -20.10 -28.19 -30.30
CA GLY A 156 -19.19 -28.39 -29.17
C GLY A 156 -17.75 -27.91 -29.37
N ILE A 157 -17.49 -27.12 -30.41
CA ILE A 157 -16.22 -26.49 -30.75
C ILE A 157 -16.47 -24.99 -30.91
N LEU A 158 -15.84 -24.17 -30.06
CA LEU A 158 -16.06 -22.72 -30.06
C LEU A 158 -15.02 -21.97 -30.89
N PHE A 159 -13.77 -22.43 -30.91
CA PHE A 159 -12.67 -21.82 -31.65
C PHE A 159 -12.30 -22.68 -32.86
N ASP A 160 -11.97 -22.08 -34.00
CA ASP A 160 -11.54 -22.82 -35.19
C ASP A 160 -10.28 -23.67 -34.89
N PRO A 161 -10.36 -25.01 -34.99
CA PRO A 161 -9.21 -25.89 -34.77
C PRO A 161 -8.02 -25.65 -35.70
N GLN A 162 -8.19 -25.00 -36.85
CA GLN A 162 -7.11 -24.67 -37.77
C GLN A 162 -6.17 -23.60 -37.19
N ASN A 163 -6.68 -22.71 -36.34
CA ASN A 163 -5.91 -21.67 -35.65
C ASN A 163 -5.26 -22.23 -34.38
N THR A 164 -4.17 -22.99 -34.52
CA THR A 164 -3.57 -23.75 -33.41
C THR A 164 -2.98 -22.90 -32.28
N VAL A 165 -2.45 -21.71 -32.60
CA VAL A 165 -1.73 -20.83 -31.65
C VAL A 165 -2.14 -19.35 -31.75
N VAL A 166 -2.43 -18.84 -32.95
CA VAL A 166 -2.78 -17.43 -33.20
C VAL A 166 -4.00 -17.31 -34.11
N GLY A 167 -4.73 -16.21 -33.99
CA GLY A 167 -5.87 -15.85 -34.86
C GLY A 167 -7.23 -16.33 -34.36
N GLN A 168 -7.27 -17.21 -33.35
CA GLN A 168 -8.51 -17.73 -32.78
C GLN A 168 -9.42 -16.65 -32.16
N GLU A 169 -8.86 -15.60 -31.55
CA GLU A 169 -9.64 -14.51 -30.96
C GLU A 169 -10.31 -13.65 -32.03
N ASP A 170 -9.62 -13.38 -33.14
CA ASP A 170 -10.13 -12.55 -34.23
C ASP A 170 -11.28 -13.27 -34.95
N GLU A 171 -11.09 -14.57 -35.19
CA GLU A 171 -12.06 -15.43 -35.86
C GLU A 171 -13.36 -15.58 -35.05
N VAL A 172 -13.27 -15.87 -33.74
CA VAL A 172 -14.49 -16.03 -32.91
C VAL A 172 -15.27 -14.71 -32.79
N ILE A 173 -14.61 -13.55 -32.83
CA ILE A 173 -15.28 -12.24 -32.77
C ILE A 173 -16.16 -12.00 -33.98
N VAL A 174 -15.71 -12.38 -35.18
CA VAL A 174 -16.53 -12.29 -36.39
C VAL A 174 -17.83 -13.09 -36.20
N ARG A 175 -17.74 -14.31 -35.66
CA ARG A 175 -18.93 -15.11 -35.35
C ARG A 175 -19.80 -14.50 -34.25
N LEU A 176 -19.22 -13.95 -33.19
CA LEU A 176 -19.97 -13.28 -32.13
C LEU A 176 -20.78 -12.11 -32.68
N ASN A 177 -20.14 -11.26 -33.50
CA ASN A 177 -20.77 -10.11 -34.14
C ASN A 177 -21.90 -10.54 -35.09
N HIS A 178 -21.67 -11.53 -35.96
CA HIS A 178 -22.72 -12.07 -36.84
C HIS A 178 -23.93 -12.62 -36.07
N ASN A 179 -23.72 -13.15 -34.86
CA ASN A 179 -24.79 -13.68 -34.01
C ASN A 179 -25.33 -12.67 -32.98
N SER A 180 -24.93 -11.40 -33.08
CA SER A 180 -25.30 -10.34 -32.12
C SER A 180 -25.01 -10.72 -30.66
N ILE A 181 -23.93 -11.47 -30.41
CA ILE A 181 -23.47 -11.81 -29.07
C ILE A 181 -22.45 -10.75 -28.63
N PRO A 182 -22.74 -9.95 -27.59
CA PRO A 182 -21.79 -8.93 -27.14
C PRO A 182 -20.59 -9.57 -26.44
N LEU A 183 -19.39 -9.12 -26.83
CA LEU A 183 -18.17 -9.28 -26.04
C LEU A 183 -18.13 -8.17 -24.97
N THR A 184 -18.27 -8.56 -23.70
CA THR A 184 -18.37 -7.61 -22.58
C THR A 184 -17.08 -7.57 -21.76
N LEU A 185 -16.47 -6.38 -21.64
CA LEU A 185 -15.38 -6.09 -20.73
C LEU A 185 -15.92 -5.75 -19.34
N CYS A 186 -15.61 -6.58 -18.35
CA CYS A 186 -15.84 -6.31 -16.94
C CYS A 186 -14.79 -5.32 -16.41
N LYS A 187 -15.19 -4.06 -16.19
CA LYS A 187 -14.27 -3.02 -15.69
C LYS A 187 -14.05 -3.09 -14.18
N SER A 188 -14.85 -3.86 -13.44
CA SER A 188 -14.64 -4.10 -12.01
C SER A 188 -13.67 -5.27 -11.75
N ALA A 189 -13.21 -5.98 -12.78
CA ALA A 189 -12.24 -7.08 -12.65
C ALA A 189 -10.90 -6.69 -13.29
N PHE A 190 -9.81 -6.88 -12.55
CA PHE A 190 -8.43 -6.72 -13.01
C PHE A 190 -7.66 -8.02 -12.87
N ILE A 191 -6.82 -8.32 -13.85
CA ILE A 191 -5.92 -9.46 -13.87
C ILE A 191 -4.55 -8.97 -14.29
N TYR A 192 -3.50 -9.39 -13.58
CA TYR A 192 -2.14 -9.07 -14.00
C TYR A 192 -1.65 -10.15 -14.95
N HIS A 193 -1.37 -9.81 -16.20
CA HIS A 193 -0.95 -10.78 -17.23
C HIS A 193 0.44 -10.42 -17.77
N TRP A 194 1.35 -11.40 -17.76
CA TRP A 194 2.66 -11.27 -18.40
C TRP A 194 2.58 -11.73 -19.85
N LYS A 195 2.04 -10.88 -20.72
CA LYS A 195 2.02 -11.20 -22.14
C LYS A 195 3.45 -11.29 -22.68
N SER A 196 3.87 -12.50 -23.01
CA SER A 196 5.05 -12.72 -23.84
C SER A 196 4.59 -12.64 -25.29
N VAL A 197 4.89 -11.55 -26.01
CA VAL A 197 4.53 -11.47 -27.44
C VAL A 197 5.37 -12.51 -28.17
N THR A 198 4.72 -13.62 -28.54
CA THR A 198 5.35 -14.90 -28.84
C THR A 198 6.19 -14.87 -30.13
N ILE A 199 7.36 -15.51 -30.06
CA ILE A 199 8.20 -16.06 -31.15
C ILE A 199 9.16 -15.08 -31.87
N GLY A 200 8.81 -13.81 -32.14
CA GLY A 200 9.70 -12.88 -32.85
C GLY A 200 10.83 -12.26 -32.00
N GLN A 201 10.60 -12.07 -30.70
CA GLN A 201 11.59 -11.44 -29.79
C GLN A 201 12.49 -12.44 -29.03
N SER A 202 12.16 -13.73 -29.06
CA SER A 202 13.05 -14.79 -28.56
C SER A 202 14.38 -14.84 -29.31
N TYR A 203 14.43 -14.34 -30.56
CA TYR A 203 15.68 -14.22 -31.32
C TYR A 203 16.47 -12.93 -31.00
N TYR A 204 15.82 -11.87 -30.50
CA TYR A 204 16.48 -10.60 -30.19
C TYR A 204 16.87 -10.44 -28.70
N LEU A 205 16.36 -11.28 -27.80
CA LEU A 205 16.74 -11.28 -26.38
C LEU A 205 17.83 -12.30 -26.02
N ALA A 206 18.40 -13.00 -27.02
CA ALA A 206 19.59 -13.83 -26.85
C ALA A 206 20.86 -13.05 -26.47
N ARG A 207 20.80 -11.71 -26.34
CA ARG A 207 21.91 -10.90 -25.82
C ARG A 207 21.88 -10.61 -24.33
N ASN A 208 20.80 -10.92 -23.59
CA ASN A 208 20.72 -10.59 -22.15
C ASN A 208 20.06 -11.63 -21.22
N ASN A 209 19.72 -12.85 -21.65
CA ASN A 209 19.25 -13.91 -20.74
C ASN A 209 18.03 -13.58 -19.84
N TYR A 210 17.17 -12.60 -20.19
CA TYR A 210 15.96 -12.31 -19.41
C TYR A 210 14.71 -12.88 -20.08
N ASP A 211 14.32 -14.09 -19.68
CA ASP A 211 12.97 -14.61 -19.92
C ASP A 211 12.04 -14.02 -18.85
N ALA A 212 11.01 -13.26 -19.25
CA ALA A 212 10.04 -12.68 -18.31
C ALA A 212 9.32 -13.75 -17.46
N ARG A 213 9.31 -15.03 -17.89
CA ARG A 213 8.81 -16.16 -17.10
C ARG A 213 9.68 -16.47 -15.88
N GLU A 214 10.95 -16.02 -15.84
CA GLU A 214 11.79 -16.12 -14.64
C GLU A 214 11.31 -15.23 -13.50
N GLU A 215 10.58 -14.13 -13.75
CA GLU A 215 10.04 -13.30 -12.66
C GLU A 215 9.04 -14.07 -11.79
N LEU A 216 8.15 -14.87 -12.40
CA LEU A 216 7.25 -15.77 -11.68
C LEU A 216 8.01 -16.76 -10.78
N SER A 217 9.20 -17.21 -11.18
CA SER A 217 10.05 -18.08 -10.35
C SER A 217 10.69 -17.34 -9.16
N ARG A 218 10.94 -16.03 -9.30
CA ARG A 218 11.44 -15.16 -8.21
C ARG A 218 10.37 -14.97 -7.13
N TYR A 219 9.10 -14.79 -7.52
CA TYR A 219 7.96 -14.74 -6.58
C TYR A 219 7.73 -16.08 -5.87
N HIS A 220 7.81 -17.21 -6.58
CA HIS A 220 7.65 -18.54 -5.97
C HIS A 220 8.80 -18.94 -5.03
N ARG A 221 10.04 -18.49 -5.29
CA ARG A 221 11.19 -18.77 -4.41
C ARG A 221 11.03 -18.12 -3.03
N ASN A 222 10.46 -16.93 -2.95
CA ASN A 222 10.26 -16.22 -1.68
C ASN A 222 9.10 -16.78 -0.84
N LEU A 223 8.16 -17.52 -1.44
CA LEU A 223 7.04 -18.13 -0.71
C LEU A 223 7.44 -19.41 0.05
N LYS A 224 8.56 -20.05 -0.30
CA LYS A 224 8.98 -21.33 0.30
C LYS A 224 9.76 -21.21 1.62
N ASN A 225 10.25 -20.03 1.99
CA ASN A 225 11.15 -19.86 3.15
C ASN A 225 10.54 -19.07 4.33
N ASN A 226 9.27 -18.64 4.28
CA ASN A 226 8.72 -17.67 5.24
C ASN A 226 8.02 -18.25 6.48
N HIS A 227 8.23 -19.53 6.79
CA HIS A 227 7.80 -20.08 8.06
C HIS A 227 9.03 -20.27 8.96
N LEU A 228 9.42 -19.22 9.71
CA LEU A 228 10.09 -19.26 11.04
C LEU A 228 10.89 -18.00 11.42
N GLN A 229 11.09 -17.00 10.55
CA GLN A 229 11.84 -15.77 10.90
C GLN A 229 10.94 -14.65 11.46
N LYS A 230 11.45 -13.97 12.50
CA LYS A 230 10.85 -12.76 13.06
C LYS A 230 10.87 -11.65 12.01
N PRO A 231 9.76 -10.92 11.77
CA PRO A 231 9.76 -9.78 10.86
C PRO A 231 10.76 -8.71 11.28
N THR A 232 11.45 -8.12 10.32
CA THR A 232 12.33 -6.96 10.52
C THR A 232 11.63 -5.68 10.08
N ILE A 233 11.47 -4.75 11.02
CA ILE A 233 10.89 -3.43 10.78
C ILE A 233 11.98 -2.35 10.85
N ALA A 234 12.03 -1.51 9.82
CA ALA A 234 12.93 -0.37 9.72
C ALA A 234 12.19 0.95 9.95
N PHE A 235 12.76 1.83 10.75
CA PHE A 235 12.30 3.21 10.91
C PHE A 235 13.25 4.18 10.20
N ALA A 236 12.77 4.87 9.16
CA ALA A 236 13.54 5.92 8.49
C ALA A 236 13.34 7.28 9.20
N VAL A 237 14.39 7.71 9.89
CA VAL A 237 14.37 8.80 10.89
C VAL A 237 15.57 9.74 10.75
N SER A 238 15.52 10.85 11.48
CA SER A 238 16.60 11.83 11.61
C SER A 238 17.88 11.18 12.11
N ASP A 239 19.04 11.69 11.72
CA ASP A 239 20.31 11.22 12.28
C ASP A 239 20.48 11.74 13.71
N PRO A 240 20.54 10.88 14.76
CA PRO A 240 20.68 11.30 16.14
C PRO A 240 22.02 12.00 16.41
N LYS A 241 23.06 11.80 15.60
CA LYS A 241 24.33 12.52 15.74
C LYS A 241 24.20 13.99 15.35
N ARG A 242 23.36 14.30 14.36
CA ARG A 242 23.16 15.66 13.84
C ARG A 242 21.95 16.36 14.46
N ASN A 243 20.90 15.59 14.76
CA ASN A 243 19.64 16.10 15.28
C ASN A 243 19.17 15.22 16.45
N PRO A 244 19.89 15.21 17.60
CA PRO A 244 19.58 14.34 18.74
C PRO A 244 18.21 14.60 19.38
N LEU A 245 17.60 15.74 19.08
CA LEU A 245 16.37 16.23 19.71
C LEU A 245 15.14 16.13 18.81
N SER A 246 15.26 15.49 17.64
CA SER A 246 14.16 15.42 16.70
C SER A 246 13.04 14.52 17.22
N GLY A 247 11.80 15.03 17.20
CA GLY A 247 10.63 14.33 17.73
C GLY A 247 10.31 13.01 17.03
N ASP A 248 10.74 12.84 15.78
CA ASP A 248 10.61 11.57 15.05
C ASP A 248 11.42 10.44 15.70
N LEU A 249 12.62 10.73 16.21
CA LEU A 249 13.47 9.74 16.88
C LEU A 249 12.82 9.19 18.14
N PHE A 250 12.30 10.06 19.01
CA PHE A 250 11.66 9.63 20.25
C PHE A 250 10.39 8.81 19.96
N THR A 251 9.57 9.28 19.03
CA THR A 251 8.35 8.56 18.62
C THR A 251 8.69 7.18 18.03
N ALA A 252 9.72 7.10 17.17
CA ALA A 252 10.18 5.85 16.57
C ALA A 252 10.67 4.87 17.63
N LYS A 253 11.44 5.35 18.61
CA LYS A 253 11.98 4.53 19.70
C LYS A 253 10.90 3.95 20.58
N GLU A 254 9.91 4.76 20.97
CA GLU A 254 8.81 4.26 21.82
C GLU A 254 7.90 3.29 21.07
N PHE A 255 7.67 3.49 19.77
CA PHE A 255 6.92 2.53 18.97
C PHE A 255 7.71 1.23 18.76
N ALA A 256 8.98 1.33 18.39
CA ALA A 256 9.88 0.19 18.22
C ALA A 256 9.98 -0.65 19.50
N TYR A 257 10.15 -0.01 20.65
CA TYR A 257 10.15 -0.68 21.95
C TYR A 257 8.88 -1.51 22.16
N SER A 258 7.72 -0.96 21.79
CA SER A 258 6.44 -1.65 21.92
C SER A 258 6.34 -2.85 20.97
N LEU A 259 6.81 -2.72 19.72
CA LEU A 259 6.84 -3.81 18.74
C LEU A 259 7.77 -4.95 19.16
N GLU A 260 8.98 -4.62 19.59
CA GLU A 260 9.95 -5.60 20.10
C GLU A 260 9.38 -6.35 21.31
N ARG A 261 8.80 -5.61 22.27
CA ARG A 261 8.26 -6.21 23.50
C ARG A 261 7.00 -7.04 23.29
N MET A 262 6.07 -6.57 22.47
CA MET A 262 4.75 -7.20 22.34
C MET A 262 4.71 -8.28 21.26
N LEU A 263 5.50 -8.09 20.20
CA LEU A 263 5.45 -8.94 19.00
C LEU A 263 6.77 -9.66 18.73
N ASN A 264 7.85 -9.34 19.46
CA ASN A 264 9.16 -9.97 19.30
C ASN A 264 9.72 -9.77 17.88
N TRP A 265 9.52 -8.58 17.31
CA TRP A 265 10.01 -8.21 15.97
C TRP A 265 11.43 -7.63 16.05
N ASN A 266 12.20 -7.78 14.97
CA ASN A 266 13.52 -7.18 14.85
C ASN A 266 13.39 -5.71 14.45
N ILE A 267 14.14 -4.82 15.10
CA ILE A 267 14.09 -3.38 14.87
C ILE A 267 15.38 -2.91 14.19
N VAL A 268 15.24 -2.10 13.14
CA VAL A 268 16.34 -1.39 12.47
C VAL A 268 16.03 0.10 12.41
N TYR A 269 17.05 0.94 12.57
CA TYR A 269 16.93 2.39 12.35
C TYR A 269 17.74 2.82 11.13
N LEU A 270 17.05 3.40 10.15
CA LEU A 270 17.67 3.99 8.98
C LEU A 270 17.80 5.49 9.25
N TYR A 271 19.00 5.89 9.64
CA TYR A 271 19.31 7.28 9.90
C TYR A 271 19.53 8.05 8.61
N ARG A 272 19.09 9.31 8.56
CA ARG A 272 19.25 10.22 7.42
C ARG A 272 20.72 10.53 7.10
N ARG A 273 21.40 9.56 6.48
CA ARG A 273 22.82 9.55 6.09
C ARG A 273 22.97 8.99 4.68
N LYS A 274 23.43 9.83 3.75
CA LYS A 274 23.81 9.48 2.36
C LYS A 274 22.99 8.30 1.79
N ASN A 275 23.67 7.19 1.45
CA ASN A 275 23.06 6.01 0.81
C ASN A 275 22.58 4.97 1.81
N GLU A 276 23.11 4.94 3.03
CA GLU A 276 22.68 4.00 4.09
C GLU A 276 21.21 4.19 4.45
N TRP A 277 20.69 5.41 4.32
CA TRP A 277 19.29 5.72 4.61
C TRP A 277 18.32 4.90 3.75
N TYR A 278 18.75 4.44 2.57
CA TYR A 278 17.93 3.78 1.57
C TYR A 278 18.22 2.28 1.42
N ASN A 279 19.15 1.72 2.20
CA ASN A 279 19.44 0.29 2.19
C ASN A 279 18.35 -0.48 2.95
N LEU A 280 17.64 -1.38 2.28
CA LEU A 280 16.56 -2.19 2.86
C LEU A 280 16.89 -3.69 2.91
N THR A 281 18.19 -4.02 2.98
CA THR A 281 18.65 -5.40 3.19
C THR A 281 17.95 -5.99 4.42
N ASP A 282 17.32 -7.16 4.23
CA ASP A 282 16.58 -7.92 5.25
C ASP A 282 15.37 -7.21 5.89
N VAL A 283 14.94 -6.06 5.37
CA VAL A 283 13.77 -5.32 5.87
C VAL A 283 12.47 -5.89 5.27
N ASP A 284 11.52 -6.22 6.13
CA ASP A 284 10.16 -6.66 5.74
C ASP A 284 9.17 -5.48 5.72
N ILE A 285 9.34 -4.54 6.65
CA ILE A 285 8.45 -3.38 6.80
C ILE A 285 9.30 -2.12 6.96
N LEU A 286 9.04 -1.11 6.13
CA LEU A 286 9.63 0.22 6.25
C LEU A 286 8.59 1.22 6.76
N ILE A 287 8.85 1.85 7.90
CA ILE A 287 8.11 3.00 8.41
C ILE A 287 8.94 4.27 8.19
N VAL A 288 8.46 5.13 7.30
CA VAL A 288 9.07 6.43 7.02
C VAL A 288 8.43 7.50 7.90
N MET A 289 9.27 8.25 8.60
CA MET A 289 8.83 9.24 9.60
C MET A 289 9.15 10.69 9.21
N LEU A 290 9.74 10.91 8.03
CA LEU A 290 10.19 12.21 7.51
C LEU A 290 9.71 12.42 6.07
N ASP A 291 9.16 13.60 5.77
CA ASP A 291 8.61 13.94 4.45
C ASP A 291 9.67 13.95 3.34
N THR A 292 10.93 14.19 3.71
CA THR A 292 12.04 14.29 2.77
C THR A 292 12.61 12.94 2.31
N TYR A 293 12.07 11.81 2.80
CA TYR A 293 12.54 10.50 2.38
C TYR A 293 12.06 10.19 0.95
N ASN A 294 13.00 10.06 0.02
CA ASN A 294 12.68 9.68 -1.35
C ASN A 294 12.67 8.16 -1.48
N ILE A 295 11.49 7.56 -1.35
CA ILE A 295 11.28 6.12 -1.49
C ILE A 295 11.70 5.55 -2.85
N SER A 296 11.86 6.38 -3.89
CA SER A 296 12.39 5.91 -5.19
C SER A 296 13.88 5.59 -5.17
N LYS A 297 14.60 5.91 -4.10
CA LYS A 297 16.04 5.66 -3.95
C LYS A 297 16.37 4.37 -3.20
N ILE A 298 15.36 3.61 -2.77
CA ILE A 298 15.56 2.35 -2.03
C ILE A 298 16.27 1.31 -2.90
N TYR A 299 17.05 0.45 -2.25
CA TYR A 299 17.72 -0.68 -2.88
C TYR A 299 17.85 -1.85 -1.89
N ASP A 300 18.20 -3.04 -2.42
CA ASP A 300 18.31 -4.30 -1.69
C ASP A 300 17.05 -4.71 -0.91
N ASN A 301 15.88 -4.17 -1.31
CA ASN A 301 14.61 -4.52 -0.69
C ASN A 301 14.09 -5.88 -1.15
N LYS A 302 13.40 -6.57 -0.24
CA LYS A 302 12.61 -7.75 -0.58
C LYS A 302 11.47 -7.34 -1.53
N PRO A 303 11.08 -8.21 -2.48
CA PRO A 303 9.87 -7.99 -3.27
C PRO A 303 8.65 -7.80 -2.36
N THR A 304 8.57 -8.50 -1.24
CA THR A 304 7.44 -8.44 -0.28
C THR A 304 7.46 -7.25 0.69
N LEU A 305 8.34 -6.27 0.50
CA LEU A 305 8.48 -5.13 1.40
C LEU A 305 7.15 -4.35 1.52
N ILE A 306 6.72 -4.09 2.74
CA ILE A 306 5.61 -3.18 3.03
C ILE A 306 6.17 -1.80 3.36
N THR A 307 5.74 -0.77 2.63
CA THR A 307 6.17 0.62 2.85
C THR A 307 5.07 1.46 3.47
N ILE A 308 5.40 2.19 4.53
CA ILE A 308 4.45 2.96 5.33
C ILE A 308 4.95 4.38 5.48
N ALA A 309 4.18 5.37 5.03
CA ALA A 309 4.41 6.77 5.37
C ALA A 309 3.65 7.12 6.66
N TRP A 310 4.36 7.39 7.77
CA TRP A 310 3.72 7.84 9.00
C TRP A 310 3.87 9.35 9.20
N MET A 311 2.85 10.06 8.71
CA MET A 311 2.76 11.51 8.64
C MET A 311 2.25 12.06 9.98
N ARG A 312 3.12 12.77 10.70
CA ARG A 312 2.80 13.47 11.96
C ARG A 312 2.66 14.99 11.80
N ASN A 313 3.13 15.51 10.67
CA ASN A 313 3.18 16.93 10.32
C ASN A 313 3.47 17.07 8.82
N TRP A 314 3.51 18.31 8.35
CA TRP A 314 3.90 18.66 6.97
C TRP A 314 3.09 17.94 5.87
N PHE A 315 1.82 17.61 6.13
CA PHE A 315 1.01 16.75 5.26
C PHE A 315 0.97 17.19 3.78
N GLN A 316 0.94 18.51 3.53
CA GLN A 316 1.01 19.06 2.17
C GLN A 316 2.35 18.77 1.48
N ARG A 317 3.48 18.88 2.20
CA ARG A 317 4.81 18.61 1.64
C ARG A 317 4.96 17.13 1.30
N TRP A 318 4.51 16.24 2.18
CA TRP A 318 4.51 14.81 1.91
C TRP A 318 3.82 14.47 0.59
N ILE A 319 2.57 14.90 0.40
CA ILE A 319 1.79 14.57 -0.80
C ILE A 319 2.25 15.33 -2.05
N SER A 320 3.03 16.42 -1.90
CA SER A 320 3.57 17.16 -3.04
C SER A 320 4.74 16.45 -3.72
N TRP A 321 5.33 15.43 -3.08
CA TRP A 321 6.43 14.69 -3.68
C TRP A 321 5.91 13.69 -4.72
N PRO A 322 6.54 13.62 -5.92
CA PRO A 322 6.08 12.73 -6.98
C PRO A 322 6.17 11.25 -6.61
N TRP A 323 7.08 10.89 -5.71
CA TRP A 323 7.24 9.51 -5.24
C TRP A 323 6.28 9.12 -4.10
N PHE A 324 5.37 9.99 -3.67
CA PHE A 324 4.49 9.70 -2.53
C PHE A 324 3.54 8.53 -2.81
N SER A 325 3.08 8.37 -4.05
CA SER A 325 2.18 7.28 -4.45
C SER A 325 2.75 5.88 -4.21
N LYS A 326 4.08 5.74 -4.06
CA LYS A 326 4.79 4.47 -3.85
C LYS A 326 4.64 3.89 -2.44
N TYR A 327 4.03 4.60 -1.50
CA TYR A 327 3.75 4.06 -0.16
C TYR A 327 2.54 3.12 -0.19
N PHE A 328 2.73 1.90 0.29
CA PHE A 328 1.65 0.91 0.39
C PHE A 328 0.58 1.36 1.39
N PHE A 329 1.00 1.82 2.58
CA PHE A 329 0.13 2.44 3.58
C PHE A 329 0.53 3.89 3.85
N VAL A 330 -0.48 4.71 4.11
CA VAL A 330 -0.30 6.07 4.60
C VAL A 330 -1.00 6.19 5.95
N LEU A 331 -0.26 6.60 6.98
CA LEU A 331 -0.76 6.78 8.33
C LEU A 331 -0.70 8.26 8.68
N CYS A 332 -1.85 8.85 9.05
CA CYS A 332 -1.95 10.24 9.45
C CYS A 332 -2.22 10.36 10.95
N SER A 333 -1.62 11.35 11.61
CA SER A 333 -1.82 11.60 13.05
C SER A 333 -3.17 12.21 13.42
N SER A 334 -4.08 12.44 12.48
CA SER A 334 -5.44 12.92 12.78
C SER A 334 -6.45 12.56 11.69
N ASN A 335 -7.73 12.56 12.06
CA ASN A 335 -8.84 12.38 11.13
C ASN A 335 -8.86 13.46 10.03
N ARG A 336 -8.58 14.72 10.39
CA ARG A 336 -8.58 15.85 9.44
C ARG A 336 -7.46 15.69 8.40
N ALA A 337 -6.27 15.28 8.83
CA ALA A 337 -5.17 14.99 7.94
C ALA A 337 -5.46 13.78 7.05
N ALA A 338 -6.00 12.69 7.59
CA ALA A 338 -6.34 11.50 6.80
C ALA A 338 -7.36 11.83 5.69
N LYS A 339 -8.43 12.57 6.01
CA LYS A 339 -9.41 13.04 5.00
C LYS A 339 -8.76 13.89 3.92
N PHE A 340 -7.87 14.81 4.32
CA PHE A 340 -7.13 15.64 3.37
C PHE A 340 -6.23 14.79 2.46
N VAL A 341 -5.42 13.89 3.02
CA VAL A 341 -4.49 13.06 2.25
C VAL A 341 -5.24 12.10 1.33
N GLN A 342 -6.26 11.40 1.81
CA GLN A 342 -7.05 10.47 1.00
C GLN A 342 -7.69 11.15 -0.22
N LYS A 343 -8.19 12.39 -0.04
CA LYS A 343 -8.77 13.18 -1.14
C LYS A 343 -7.74 13.47 -2.25
N HIS A 344 -6.46 13.65 -1.90
CA HIS A 344 -5.41 14.02 -2.86
C HIS A 344 -4.57 12.83 -3.33
N THR A 345 -4.76 11.65 -2.73
CA THR A 345 -3.98 10.44 -3.01
C THR A 345 -4.90 9.20 -3.07
N PRO A 346 -5.82 9.14 -4.06
CA PRO A 346 -6.90 8.15 -4.07
C PRO A 346 -6.42 6.70 -4.17
N PHE A 347 -5.20 6.47 -4.68
CA PHE A 347 -4.62 5.13 -4.82
C PHE A 347 -3.87 4.64 -3.57
N ASN A 348 -3.60 5.53 -2.61
CA ASN A 348 -2.96 5.16 -1.35
C ASN A 348 -4.01 4.77 -0.32
N LYS A 349 -3.72 3.73 0.45
CA LYS A 349 -4.57 3.31 1.56
C LYS A 349 -4.26 4.15 2.80
N VAL A 350 -5.11 5.14 3.06
CA VAL A 350 -4.92 6.11 4.14
C VAL A 350 -5.66 5.65 5.41
N HIS A 351 -4.93 5.62 6.53
CA HIS A 351 -5.45 5.32 7.86
C HIS A 351 -5.07 6.38 8.87
N VAL A 352 -5.79 6.40 9.99
CA VAL A 352 -5.46 7.26 11.13
C VAL A 352 -4.65 6.46 12.13
N LEU A 353 -3.40 6.87 12.35
CA LEU A 353 -2.59 6.42 13.47
C LEU A 353 -2.02 7.65 14.17
N ARG A 354 -2.64 8.01 15.28
CA ARG A 354 -2.16 9.06 16.17
C ARG A 354 -0.84 8.64 16.80
N ILE A 355 -0.01 9.61 17.16
CA ILE A 355 1.07 9.32 18.09
C ILE A 355 0.47 8.94 19.45
N ALA A 356 1.27 8.24 20.25
CA ALA A 356 0.90 7.82 21.59
C ALA A 356 2.12 7.92 22.50
N THR A 357 1.87 7.84 23.80
CA THR A 357 2.91 7.75 24.84
C THR A 357 3.26 6.30 25.14
N ASN A 358 4.42 6.08 25.76
CA ASN A 358 4.74 4.82 26.40
C ASN A 358 4.21 4.84 27.84
N PRO A 359 3.08 4.16 28.13
CA PRO A 359 2.49 4.20 29.46
C PRO A 359 3.41 3.58 30.51
N ARG A 360 4.28 2.62 30.17
CA ARG A 360 5.22 2.02 31.13
C ARG A 360 6.31 2.98 31.55
N ARG A 361 6.72 3.89 30.67
CA ARG A 361 7.68 4.95 30.99
C ARG A 361 7.01 6.03 31.83
N PHE A 362 5.88 6.55 31.36
CA PHE A 362 5.26 7.74 31.95
C PHE A 362 4.40 7.46 33.19
N SER A 363 4.02 6.20 33.47
CA SER A 363 3.36 5.82 34.73
C SER A 363 4.32 5.65 35.93
N LYS A 364 5.63 5.58 35.70
CA LYS A 364 6.64 5.23 36.73
C LYS A 364 7.58 6.39 37.08
N GLY A 365 7.05 7.61 37.18
CA GLY A 365 7.86 8.75 37.65
C GLY A 365 8.14 8.68 39.14
N ASN A 366 9.23 9.30 39.57
CA ASN A 366 9.45 9.53 41.00
C ASN A 366 8.52 10.67 41.44
N SER A 367 7.33 10.32 41.96
CA SER A 367 6.42 11.29 42.55
C SER A 367 7.09 11.91 43.77
N ARG A 368 7.19 13.25 43.80
CA ARG A 368 7.64 13.96 45.00
C ARG A 368 6.41 14.32 45.83
N VAL A 369 6.45 13.98 47.13
CA VAL A 369 5.41 14.34 48.11
C VAL A 369 5.11 15.85 48.08
N ASN A 370 6.14 16.67 47.81
CA ASN A 370 6.01 18.08 47.51
C ASN A 370 6.22 18.32 46.01
N LEU A 371 5.17 18.81 45.34
CA LEU A 371 5.23 19.20 43.94
C LEU A 371 6.29 20.29 43.72
N LEU A 372 7.03 20.19 42.61
CA LEU A 372 8.07 21.14 42.26
C LEU A 372 7.51 22.41 41.62
N TYR A 373 6.44 22.29 40.84
CA TYR A 373 5.88 23.36 40.02
C TYR A 373 4.34 23.31 39.99
N ASP A 374 3.72 24.48 39.92
CA ASP A 374 2.29 24.59 39.64
C ASP A 374 2.01 24.41 38.15
N TYR A 375 2.88 24.92 37.29
CA TYR A 375 2.77 24.73 35.85
C TYR A 375 4.13 24.56 35.17
N VAL A 376 4.18 23.74 34.12
CA VAL A 376 5.40 23.52 33.33
C VAL A 376 5.10 23.53 31.83
N PHE A 377 6.02 24.09 31.06
CA PHE A 377 6.07 23.95 29.62
C PHE A 377 7.35 23.21 29.18
N THR A 378 7.23 22.10 28.45
CA THR A 378 8.35 21.27 27.96
C THR A 378 8.45 21.34 26.43
N GLY A 379 9.10 22.35 25.88
CA GLY A 379 9.26 22.48 24.44
C GLY A 379 10.40 23.41 24.07
N SER A 380 11.15 23.07 23.03
CA SER A 380 12.25 23.92 22.54
C SER A 380 11.74 25.10 21.69
N TYR A 381 12.50 26.18 21.70
CA TYR A 381 12.39 27.28 20.76
C TYR A 381 13.34 27.03 19.57
N TRP A 382 12.80 27.12 18.35
CA TRP A 382 13.52 26.88 17.10
C TRP A 382 13.44 28.09 16.17
N ASN A 383 13.80 29.28 16.67
CA ASN A 383 13.80 30.55 15.93
C ASN A 383 12.47 30.87 15.23
N THR A 384 11.35 30.40 15.80
CA THR A 384 10.00 30.61 15.27
C THR A 384 9.10 31.02 16.42
N ASN A 385 8.29 32.07 16.21
CA ASN A 385 7.33 32.52 17.22
C ASN A 385 6.34 31.41 17.59
N ARG A 386 6.03 31.33 18.88
CA ARG A 386 5.16 30.31 19.48
C ARG A 386 4.05 31.00 20.28
N SER A 387 2.85 30.44 20.29
CA SER A 387 1.70 31.06 20.98
C SER A 387 1.94 31.18 22.48
N ILE A 388 2.66 30.21 23.07
CA ILE A 388 3.09 30.26 24.48
C ILE A 388 3.89 31.53 24.84
N MET A 389 4.52 32.20 23.88
CA MET A 389 5.28 33.44 24.15
C MET A 389 4.37 34.59 24.59
N ASN A 390 3.06 34.50 24.37
CA ASN A 390 2.08 35.47 24.86
C ASN A 390 1.75 35.26 26.35
N PHE A 391 2.13 34.12 26.92
CA PHE A 391 1.97 33.85 28.35
C PHE A 391 3.03 34.59 29.16
N ASN A 392 2.58 35.44 30.08
CA ASN A 392 3.47 36.22 30.94
C ASN A 392 3.45 35.66 32.38
N PRO A 393 4.50 34.93 32.81
CA PRO A 393 4.57 34.38 34.17
C PRO A 393 4.66 35.46 35.25
N GLN A 394 5.09 36.68 34.93
CA GLN A 394 5.17 37.80 35.88
C GLN A 394 3.79 38.30 36.32
N LYS A 395 2.72 37.99 35.58
CA LYS A 395 1.35 38.34 35.98
C LYS A 395 0.75 37.37 37.00
N ILE A 396 1.43 36.26 37.31
CA ILE A 396 0.93 35.17 38.16
C ILE A 396 1.98 34.67 39.15
N LEU A 397 2.77 35.59 39.73
CA LEU A 397 3.92 35.29 40.59
C LEU A 397 3.62 34.37 41.79
N ARG A 398 2.36 34.28 42.23
CA ARG A 398 1.91 33.33 43.27
C ARG A 398 2.07 31.86 42.89
N PHE A 399 2.17 31.55 41.60
CA PHE A 399 2.31 30.19 41.08
C PHE A 399 3.73 29.97 40.55
N LYS A 400 4.33 28.85 40.95
CA LYS A 400 5.69 28.48 40.58
C LYS A 400 5.73 27.79 39.22
N GLY A 401 6.24 28.50 38.22
CA GLY A 401 6.38 28.01 36.85
C GLY A 401 7.77 27.48 36.49
N ALA A 402 7.84 26.63 35.46
CA ALA A 402 9.09 26.34 34.76
C ALA A 402 8.92 26.13 33.25
N VAL A 403 9.95 26.51 32.50
CA VAL A 403 10.10 26.22 31.07
C VAL A 403 11.34 25.35 30.86
N TYR A 404 11.17 24.22 30.18
CA TYR A 404 12.25 23.33 29.78
C TYR A 404 12.33 23.20 28.26
N GLY A 405 13.54 23.11 27.74
CA GLY A 405 13.81 22.99 26.29
C GLY A 405 15.01 23.81 25.86
N HIS A 406 15.40 23.64 24.59
CA HIS A 406 16.50 24.40 23.98
C HIS A 406 16.04 25.77 23.46
N GLY A 407 16.98 26.71 23.33
CA GLY A 407 16.79 27.97 22.58
C GLY A 407 16.11 29.13 23.31
N TRP A 408 15.55 28.91 24.50
CA TRP A 408 14.83 29.98 25.24
C TRP A 408 15.73 31.12 25.74
N ASN A 409 17.01 30.84 25.95
CA ASN A 409 18.00 31.87 26.31
C ASN A 409 18.22 32.93 25.22
N GLN A 410 17.84 32.62 23.97
CA GLN A 410 18.00 33.52 22.82
C GLN A 410 16.76 34.43 22.64
N THR A 411 15.75 34.29 23.49
CA THR A 411 14.51 35.05 23.40
C THR A 411 14.50 36.19 24.42
N ASN A 412 14.07 37.38 24.02
CA ASN A 412 13.79 38.50 24.94
C ASN A 412 12.38 38.38 25.58
N ASN A 413 11.91 37.15 25.80
CA ASN A 413 10.55 36.88 26.24
C ASN A 413 10.49 36.61 27.75
N THR A 414 9.39 36.98 28.40
CA THR A 414 9.16 36.77 29.85
C THR A 414 9.31 35.33 30.32
N LEU A 415 9.11 34.33 29.45
CA LEU A 415 9.36 32.92 29.73
C LEU A 415 10.81 32.60 30.08
N GLN A 416 11.78 33.41 29.63
CA GLN A 416 13.19 33.26 29.98
C GLN A 416 13.42 33.34 31.50
N THR A 417 12.60 34.12 32.22
CA THR A 417 12.70 34.28 33.68
C THR A 417 12.42 33.00 34.46
N ILE A 418 11.68 32.06 33.86
CA ILE A 418 11.34 30.76 34.46
C ILE A 418 11.97 29.58 33.69
N TRP A 419 12.89 29.85 32.76
CA TRP A 419 13.59 28.81 32.01
C TRP A 419 14.60 28.07 32.88
N LYS A 420 14.61 26.74 32.75
CA LYS A 420 15.42 25.81 33.56
C LYS A 420 16.40 24.98 32.72
N GLY A 421 16.59 25.34 31.46
CA GLY A 421 17.50 24.62 30.57
C GLY A 421 16.86 23.44 29.85
N PHE A 422 17.72 22.62 29.25
CA PHE A 422 17.33 21.37 28.61
C PHE A 422 17.20 20.23 29.63
N VAL A 423 16.25 19.34 29.39
CA VAL A 423 16.08 18.08 30.15
C VAL A 423 16.02 16.91 29.17
N PRO A 424 16.82 15.84 29.39
CA PRO A 424 16.74 14.62 28.59
C PRO A 424 15.36 13.97 28.63
N TYR A 425 14.94 13.33 27.54
CA TYR A 425 13.58 12.80 27.38
C TYR A 425 13.18 11.83 28.51
N GLU A 426 14.09 10.95 28.91
CA GLU A 426 13.93 9.99 30.00
C GLU A 426 13.72 10.63 31.39
N LYS A 427 14.03 11.91 31.57
CA LYS A 427 13.83 12.65 32.83
C LYS A 427 12.57 13.52 32.83
N ILE A 428 11.91 13.65 31.68
CA ILE A 428 10.67 14.44 31.56
C ILE A 428 9.54 13.86 32.42
N VAL A 429 9.50 12.53 32.61
CA VAL A 429 8.49 11.88 33.45
C VAL A 429 8.52 12.38 34.90
N ASP A 430 9.72 12.57 35.49
CA ASP A 430 9.85 13.05 36.87
C ASP A 430 9.34 14.49 37.02
N ILE A 431 9.49 15.31 35.97
CA ILE A 431 8.98 16.68 35.94
C ILE A 431 7.45 16.66 35.91
N TYR A 432 6.85 15.84 35.05
CA TYR A 432 5.39 15.73 34.99
C TYR A 432 4.82 15.24 36.32
N HIS A 433 5.35 14.16 36.90
CA HIS A 433 4.92 13.67 38.22
C HIS A 433 5.11 14.68 39.36
N SER A 434 5.92 15.72 39.16
CA SER A 434 6.16 16.79 40.13
C SER A 434 5.45 18.10 39.78
N THR A 435 4.45 18.07 38.90
CA THR A 435 3.76 19.26 38.37
C THR A 435 2.24 19.12 38.42
N LYS A 436 1.51 20.22 38.70
CA LYS A 436 0.03 20.22 38.66
C LYS A 436 -0.53 20.33 37.24
N ILE A 437 0.02 21.24 36.43
CA ILE A 437 -0.45 21.54 35.07
C ILE A 437 0.72 21.51 34.07
N VAL A 438 0.58 20.76 32.98
CA VAL A 438 1.46 20.86 31.83
C VAL A 438 0.80 21.73 30.76
N ILE A 439 1.53 22.74 30.30
CA ILE A 439 1.08 23.59 29.19
C ILE A 439 1.56 22.95 27.88
N ASP A 440 0.64 22.78 26.95
CA ASP A 440 0.91 22.44 25.56
C ASP A 440 0.78 23.68 24.67
N ASP A 441 1.74 23.80 23.74
CA ASP A 441 1.69 24.75 22.64
C ASP A 441 1.85 23.93 21.37
N SER A 442 0.73 23.63 20.74
CA SER A 442 0.66 22.88 19.50
C SER A 442 1.45 23.60 18.42
N ASN A 443 2.26 22.85 17.67
CA ASN A 443 3.14 23.45 16.67
C ASN A 443 2.30 24.00 15.50
N LEU A 444 2.73 25.12 14.91
CA LEU A 444 2.12 25.72 13.71
C LEU A 444 1.90 24.70 12.57
N VAL A 445 2.78 23.69 12.47
CA VAL A 445 2.71 22.65 11.44
C VAL A 445 1.69 21.54 11.75
N SER A 446 1.13 21.53 12.96
CA SER A 446 0.16 20.53 13.45
C SER A 446 -1.22 21.11 13.79
N ILE A 447 -1.32 22.38 14.22
CA ILE A 447 -2.58 23.06 14.61
C ILE A 447 -3.65 22.89 13.55
N LYS A 448 -3.37 23.29 12.30
CA LYS A 448 -4.37 23.25 11.20
C LYS A 448 -4.86 21.84 10.85
N TRP A 449 -4.19 20.81 11.38
CA TRP A 449 -4.50 19.41 11.16
C TRP A 449 -5.18 18.76 12.36
N GLY A 450 -5.39 19.46 13.48
CA GLY A 450 -5.92 18.87 14.71
C GLY A 450 -5.06 17.69 15.20
N SER A 451 -3.73 17.81 15.05
CA SER A 451 -2.76 16.84 15.57
C SER A 451 -2.12 17.39 16.84
N LEU A 452 -1.98 16.55 17.86
CA LEU A 452 -1.43 16.91 19.16
C LEU A 452 0.07 16.61 19.23
N ASN A 453 0.80 17.33 20.08
CA ASN A 453 2.19 17.03 20.41
C ASN A 453 2.30 15.77 21.30
N SER A 454 3.46 15.11 21.28
CA SER A 454 3.73 13.97 22.18
C SER A 454 3.59 14.34 23.66
N ARG A 455 3.93 15.59 24.00
CA ARG A 455 3.77 16.18 25.36
C ARG A 455 2.41 15.94 25.96
N VAL A 456 1.33 16.10 25.17
CA VAL A 456 -0.05 15.92 25.66
C VAL A 456 -0.23 14.48 26.15
N TYR A 457 0.18 13.50 25.34
CA TYR A 457 0.06 12.10 25.68
C TYR A 457 0.95 11.73 26.88
N ASP A 458 2.19 12.20 26.88
CA ASP A 458 3.17 11.90 27.94
C ASP A 458 2.76 12.48 29.30
N ALA A 459 2.22 13.71 29.32
CA ALA A 459 1.74 14.35 30.54
C ALA A 459 0.46 13.68 31.09
N LEU A 460 -0.49 13.36 30.21
CA LEU A 460 -1.72 12.65 30.60
C LEU A 460 -1.40 11.25 31.17
N ALA A 461 -0.46 10.51 30.57
CA ALA A 461 -0.02 9.22 31.09
C ALA A 461 0.75 9.33 32.42
N SER A 462 1.26 10.52 32.74
CA SER A 462 1.84 10.83 34.04
C SER A 462 0.80 11.26 35.08
N GLY A 463 -0.49 11.29 34.73
CA GLY A 463 -1.57 11.71 35.62
C GLY A 463 -1.70 13.22 35.80
N VAL A 464 -1.12 14.02 34.90
CA VAL A 464 -1.08 15.48 35.03
C VAL A 464 -2.11 16.13 34.12
N LEU A 465 -2.75 17.20 34.60
CA LEU A 465 -3.67 18.00 33.80
C LEU A 465 -2.90 18.70 32.67
N VAL A 466 -3.45 18.70 31.46
CA VAL A 466 -2.88 19.39 30.31
C VAL A 466 -3.75 20.57 29.91
N LEU A 467 -3.14 21.75 29.77
CA LEU A 467 -3.73 22.93 29.15
C LEU A 467 -3.16 23.07 27.74
N SER A 468 -3.96 22.89 26.70
CA SER A 468 -3.56 23.05 25.30
C SER A 468 -4.28 24.21 24.65
N ASN A 469 -3.69 24.80 23.61
CA ASN A 469 -4.40 25.70 22.71
C ASN A 469 -5.31 24.91 21.75
N ASP A 470 -6.40 25.57 21.34
CA ASP A 470 -7.39 25.09 20.35
C ASP A 470 -6.84 24.95 18.92
#